data_AF-A0A6B9YHZ8-F1
#
_entry.id   AF-A0A6B9YHZ8-F1
#
_cell.length_a   1.000
_cell.length_b   1.000
_cell.length_c   1.000
_cell.angle_alpha   90.00
_cell.angle_beta   90.00
_cell.angle_gamma   90.00
#
_symmetry.space_group_name_H-M   'P 1'
#
loop_
_entity.id
_entity.type
_entity.pdbx_description
1 polymer ?
#
loop_
_entity_poly.entity_id
_entity_poly.type
_entity_poly.pdbx_seq_one_letter_code
_entity_poly.pdbx_strand_id
1 'polypeptide(L)'
;MMFKHMPNFVKKELEAISETIEPYIKKHSKYIIFAIPLMTFAIFNLLFYLFTGGWYLNMLPTLAIYALMAAIGLALYKESKHVKKQIETISTEQMIKRIKKSEHMNDYSKTEYIKSIKEQPKYGFQSFINFLNEENQRKQRMFGN
;
A
#
# COMPACT_ATOMS: atom_id res chain seq x y z
N MET A 1 -10.78 0.45 10.71
CA MET A 1 -11.83 1.50 10.86
C MET A 1 -12.23 2.22 9.57
N MET A 2 -11.69 1.87 8.39
CA MET A 2 -11.87 2.63 7.13
C MET A 2 -13.24 2.46 6.44
N PHE A 3 -14.05 1.49 6.84
CA PHE A 3 -15.28 1.10 6.12
C PHE A 3 -16.60 1.39 6.87
N LYS A 4 -16.56 2.19 7.94
CA LYS A 4 -17.70 2.34 8.87
C LYS A 4 -18.96 2.95 8.25
N HIS A 5 -18.83 3.58 7.08
CA HIS A 5 -19.93 4.25 6.35
C HIS A 5 -20.20 3.62 4.98
N MET A 6 -19.58 2.48 4.66
CA MET A 6 -19.81 1.80 3.38
C MET A 6 -20.97 0.81 3.49
N PRO A 7 -21.74 0.61 2.40
CA PRO A 7 -22.72 -0.45 2.34
C PRO A 7 -22.10 -1.83 2.60
N ASN A 8 -22.86 -2.73 3.20
CA ASN A 8 -22.36 -4.06 3.59
C ASN A 8 -21.77 -4.86 2.42
N PHE A 9 -22.30 -4.73 1.20
CA PHE A 9 -21.77 -5.42 0.03
C PHE A 9 -20.36 -4.93 -0.35
N VAL A 10 -20.11 -3.63 -0.27
CA VAL A 10 -18.78 -3.05 -0.52
C VAL A 10 -17.80 -3.48 0.56
N LYS A 11 -18.23 -3.41 1.82
CA LYS A 11 -17.40 -3.78 2.97
C LYS A 11 -16.87 -5.21 2.86
N LYS A 12 -17.73 -6.18 2.49
CA LYS A 12 -17.34 -7.59 2.32
C LYS A 12 -16.24 -7.77 1.26
N GLU A 13 -16.37 -7.09 0.12
CA GLU A 13 -15.38 -7.19 -0.97
C GLU A 13 -14.04 -6.56 -0.58
N LEU A 14 -14.08 -5.43 0.13
CA LEU A 14 -12.85 -4.78 0.62
C LEU A 14 -12.18 -5.57 1.76
N GLU A 15 -12.96 -6.22 2.62
CA GLU A 15 -12.45 -7.13 3.66
C GLU A 15 -11.75 -8.34 3.03
N ALA A 16 -12.34 -8.96 2.00
CA ALA A 16 -11.71 -10.09 1.29
C ALA A 16 -10.36 -9.71 0.66
N ILE A 17 -10.26 -8.51 0.07
CA ILE A 17 -8.98 -7.98 -0.42
C ILE A 17 -8.02 -7.75 0.75
N SER A 18 -8.49 -7.12 1.83
CA SER A 18 -7.70 -6.81 3.03
C SER A 18 -7.09 -8.06 3.67
N GLU A 19 -7.87 -9.13 3.83
CA GLU A 19 -7.41 -10.41 4.38
C GLU A 19 -6.29 -11.02 3.52
N THR A 20 -6.41 -10.90 2.19
CA THR A 20 -5.41 -11.41 1.25
C THR A 20 -4.08 -10.65 1.38
N ILE A 21 -4.12 -9.33 1.57
CA ILE A 21 -2.92 -8.48 1.67
C ILE A 21 -2.40 -8.31 3.10
N GLU A 22 -3.15 -8.73 4.12
CA GLU A 22 -2.78 -8.63 5.54
C GLU A 22 -1.36 -9.11 5.87
N PRO A 23 -0.89 -10.29 5.41
CA PRO A 23 0.48 -10.73 5.71
C PRO A 23 1.54 -9.78 5.13
N TYR A 24 1.28 -9.18 3.97
CA TYR A 24 2.18 -8.20 3.34
C TYR A 24 2.16 -6.86 4.08
N ILE A 25 0.98 -6.41 4.52
CA ILE A 25 0.86 -5.21 5.38
C ILE A 25 1.66 -5.41 6.67
N LYS A 26 1.55 -6.58 7.31
CA LYS A 26 2.33 -6.91 8.51
C LYS A 26 3.83 -6.88 8.22
N LYS A 27 4.27 -7.46 7.11
CA LYS A 27 5.69 -7.46 6.68
C LYS A 27 6.21 -6.04 6.43
N HIS A 28 5.49 -5.25 5.65
CA HIS A 28 5.79 -3.84 5.39
C HIS A 28 5.88 -3.04 6.70
N SER A 29 4.91 -3.21 7.60
CA SER A 29 4.84 -2.45 8.84
C SER A 29 6.04 -2.74 9.74
N LYS A 30 6.45 -4.02 9.83
CA LYS A 30 7.68 -4.41 10.55
C LYS A 30 8.90 -3.67 10.00
N TYR A 31 9.10 -3.65 8.68
CA TYR A 31 10.24 -2.95 8.10
C TYR A 31 10.23 -1.45 8.37
N ILE A 32 9.08 -0.78 8.24
CA ILE A 32 8.98 0.66 8.52
C ILE A 32 9.24 0.99 9.99
N ILE A 33 8.69 0.19 10.92
CA ILE A 33 8.84 0.42 12.36
C ILE A 33 10.30 0.44 12.78
N PHE A 34 11.16 -0.37 12.14
CA PHE A 34 12.60 -0.34 12.40
C PHE A 34 13.36 0.65 11.51
N ALA A 35 12.99 0.75 10.23
CA ALA A 35 13.72 1.59 9.27
C ALA A 35 13.66 3.07 9.63
N ILE A 36 12.48 3.60 9.97
CA ILE A 36 12.30 5.04 10.19
C ILE A 36 13.11 5.51 11.41
N PRO A 37 12.95 4.94 12.63
CA PRO A 37 13.70 5.40 13.79
C PRO A 37 15.21 5.26 13.60
N LEU A 38 15.66 4.14 13.03
CA LEU A 38 17.08 3.85 12.84
C LEU A 38 17.72 4.83 11.85
N MET A 39 17.04 5.12 10.75
CA MET A 39 17.47 6.10 9.75
C MET A 39 17.43 7.53 10.30
N THR A 40 16.34 7.93 10.97
CA THR A 40 16.23 9.27 11.58
C THR A 40 17.33 9.48 12.62
N PHE A 41 17.53 8.53 13.53
CA PHE A 41 18.56 8.63 14.55
C PHE A 41 19.95 8.71 13.95
N ALA A 42 20.29 7.83 13.00
CA ALA A 42 21.60 7.80 12.38
C ALA A 42 21.89 9.06 11.55
N ILE A 43 20.97 9.47 10.68
CA ILE A 43 21.13 10.65 9.82
C ILE A 43 21.18 11.92 10.67
N PHE A 44 20.31 12.05 11.67
CA PHE A 44 20.31 13.21 12.56
C PHE A 44 21.65 13.33 13.29
N ASN A 45 22.18 12.25 13.85
CA ASN A 45 23.48 12.27 14.51
C ASN A 45 24.61 12.61 13.53
N LEU A 46 24.65 11.99 12.35
CA LEU A 46 25.65 12.30 11.33
C LEU A 46 25.64 13.78 10.92
N LEU A 47 24.45 14.35 10.68
CA LEU A 47 24.30 15.76 10.35
C LEU A 47 24.68 16.65 11.54
N PHE A 48 24.26 16.29 12.76
CA PHE A 48 24.59 17.05 13.97
C PHE A 48 26.11 17.16 14.16
N TYR A 49 26.85 16.05 14.05
CA TYR A 49 28.31 16.08 14.12
C TYR A 49 28.90 16.91 12.97
N LEU A 50 28.41 16.74 11.74
CA LEU A 50 28.86 17.54 10.59
C LEU A 50 28.78 19.06 10.82
N PHE A 51 27.73 19.54 11.50
CA PHE A 51 27.49 20.97 11.72
C PHE A 51 28.03 21.54 13.04
N THR A 52 28.19 20.71 14.09
CA THR A 52 28.52 21.21 15.45
C THR A 52 29.89 20.82 15.96
N GLY A 53 30.51 19.75 15.46
CA GLY A 53 31.78 19.23 15.96
C GLY A 53 32.60 18.67 14.82
N GLY A 54 33.63 19.40 14.40
CA GLY A 54 34.51 19.03 13.29
C GLY A 54 34.97 17.56 13.32
N TRP A 55 35.38 17.04 12.16
CA TRP A 55 35.73 15.63 11.99
C TRP A 55 37.05 15.30 12.69
N TYR A 56 37.00 14.94 13.97
CA TYR A 56 38.17 14.47 14.72
C TYR A 56 38.40 12.98 14.47
N LEU A 57 39.67 12.57 14.35
CA LEU A 57 40.08 11.15 14.17
C LEU A 57 39.48 10.21 15.23
N ASN A 58 39.30 10.71 16.46
CA ASN A 58 38.73 9.92 17.57
C ASN A 58 37.24 9.61 17.41
N MET A 59 36.52 10.33 16.53
CA MET A 59 35.09 10.13 16.26
C MET A 59 34.81 9.16 15.10
N LEU A 60 35.84 8.75 14.35
CA LEU A 60 35.69 7.85 13.20
C LEU A 60 34.94 6.55 13.52
N PRO A 61 35.19 5.86 14.65
CA PRO A 61 34.43 4.64 14.98
C PRO A 61 32.93 4.91 15.17
N THR A 62 32.58 6.00 15.85
CA THR A 62 31.19 6.38 16.08
C THR A 62 30.48 6.78 14.79
N LEU A 63 31.16 7.54 13.92
CA LEU A 63 30.66 7.90 12.59
C LEU A 63 30.45 6.65 11.72
N ALA A 64 31.35 5.68 11.78
CA ALA A 64 31.22 4.41 11.07
C ALA A 64 29.98 3.63 11.54
N ILE A 65 29.70 3.60 12.85
CA ILE A 65 28.50 2.98 13.41
C ILE A 65 27.24 3.67 12.91
N TYR A 66 27.17 5.01 12.94
CA TYR A 66 26.00 5.73 12.44
C TYR A 66 25.82 5.55 10.93
N ALA A 67 26.91 5.52 10.15
CA ALA A 67 26.83 5.23 8.72
C ALA A 67 26.28 3.83 8.45
N LEU A 68 26.74 2.82 9.21
CA LEU A 68 26.21 1.46 9.14
C LEU A 68 24.71 1.42 9.49
N MET A 69 24.31 2.09 10.58
CA MET A 69 22.90 2.20 10.97
C MET A 69 22.09 2.84 9.84
N ALA A 70 22.52 3.97 9.29
CA ALA A 70 21.82 4.63 8.19
C ALA A 70 21.68 3.69 6.98
N ALA A 71 22.72 2.95 6.62
CA ALA A 71 22.69 1.98 5.52
C ALA A 71 21.69 0.84 5.76
N ILE A 72 21.65 0.28 6.97
CA ILE A 72 20.67 -0.75 7.36
C ILE A 72 19.25 -0.19 7.30
N GLY A 73 19.02 1.01 7.84
CA GLY A 73 17.71 1.68 7.80
C GLY A 73 17.22 1.92 6.39
N LEU A 74 18.11 2.39 5.49
CA LEU A 74 17.81 2.57 4.07
C LEU A 74 17.50 1.24 3.36
N ALA A 75 18.22 0.17 3.68
CA ALA A 75 17.96 -1.16 3.12
C ALA A 75 16.58 -1.68 3.53
N LEU A 76 16.23 -1.59 4.82
CA LEU A 76 14.91 -1.95 5.33
C LEU A 76 13.79 -1.10 4.70
N TYR A 77 14.03 0.20 4.53
CA TYR A 77 13.08 1.10 3.87
C TYR A 77 12.87 0.74 2.40
N LYS A 78 13.94 0.38 1.68
CA LYS A 78 13.87 -0.08 0.29
C LYS A 78 13.06 -1.38 0.18
N GLU A 79 13.29 -2.33 1.06
CA GLU A 79 12.52 -3.59 1.11
C GLU A 79 11.05 -3.30 1.43
N SER A 80 10.77 -2.39 2.36
CA SER A 80 9.40 -1.96 2.65
C SER A 80 8.69 -1.40 1.42
N LYS A 81 9.37 -0.62 0.57
CA LYS A 81 8.80 -0.12 -0.69
C LYS A 81 8.49 -1.25 -1.67
N HIS A 82 9.34 -2.28 -1.71
CA HIS A 82 9.09 -3.45 -2.54
C HIS A 82 7.83 -4.19 -2.08
N VAL A 83 7.69 -4.45 -0.78
CA VAL A 83 6.48 -5.07 -0.21
C VAL A 83 5.24 -4.20 -0.44
N LYS A 84 5.36 -2.87 -0.33
CA LYS A 84 4.27 -1.95 -0.67
C LYS A 84 3.78 -2.14 -2.10
N LYS A 85 4.69 -2.26 -3.06
CA LYS A 85 4.35 -2.50 -4.46
C LYS A 85 3.63 -3.84 -4.65
N GLN A 86 4.04 -4.88 -3.91
CA GLN A 86 3.33 -6.18 -3.93
C GLN A 86 1.90 -6.05 -3.42
N ILE A 87 1.67 -5.28 -2.34
CA ILE A 87 0.32 -5.00 -1.83
C ILE A 87 -0.55 -4.35 -2.91
N GLU A 88 -0.02 -3.33 -3.60
CA GLU A 88 -0.73 -2.63 -4.68
C GLU A 88 -1.06 -3.57 -5.86
N THR A 89 -0.10 -4.40 -6.29
CA THR A 89 -0.29 -5.37 -7.36
C THR A 89 -1.35 -6.41 -7.00
N ILE A 90 -1.23 -7.06 -5.84
CA ILE A 90 -2.17 -8.11 -5.40
C ILE A 90 -3.58 -7.53 -5.23
N SER A 91 -3.70 -6.34 -4.64
CA SER A 91 -4.99 -5.65 -4.51
C SER A 91 -5.62 -5.41 -5.88
N THR A 92 -4.83 -4.90 -6.83
CA THR A 92 -5.27 -4.62 -8.21
C THR A 92 -5.74 -5.88 -8.92
N GLU A 93 -4.98 -6.97 -8.81
CA GLU A 93 -5.33 -8.25 -9.42
C GLU A 93 -6.63 -8.82 -8.85
N GLN A 94 -6.84 -8.73 -7.53
CA GLN A 94 -8.08 -9.18 -6.90
C GLN A 94 -9.30 -8.35 -7.36
N MET A 95 -9.17 -7.02 -7.42
CA MET A 95 -10.24 -6.15 -7.93
C MET A 95 -10.59 -6.50 -9.38
N ILE A 96 -9.59 -6.66 -10.25
CA ILE A 96 -9.79 -7.04 -11.66
C ILE A 96 -10.45 -8.41 -11.77
N LYS A 97 -9.99 -9.39 -10.98
CA LYS A 97 -10.57 -10.74 -10.95
C LYS A 97 -12.04 -10.68 -10.53
N ARG A 98 -12.40 -9.85 -9.55
CA ARG A 98 -13.78 -9.69 -9.11
C ARG A 98 -14.67 -8.99 -10.15
N ILE A 99 -14.15 -7.96 -10.83
CA ILE A 99 -14.87 -7.29 -11.94
C ILE A 99 -15.17 -8.26 -13.07
N LYS A 100 -14.19 -9.07 -13.48
CA LYS A 100 -14.35 -10.06 -14.56
C LYS A 100 -15.42 -11.11 -14.26
N LYS A 101 -15.58 -11.47 -12.98
CA LYS A 101 -16.59 -12.43 -12.51
C LYS A 101 -18.01 -11.86 -12.46
N SER A 102 -18.20 -10.57 -12.71
CA SER A 102 -19.53 -9.95 -12.67
C SER A 102 -20.42 -10.48 -13.78
N GLU A 103 -21.60 -10.98 -13.41
CA GLU A 103 -22.64 -11.40 -14.35
C GLU A 103 -23.62 -10.26 -14.68
N HIS A 104 -23.65 -9.20 -13.86
CA HIS A 104 -24.62 -8.11 -13.97
C HIS A 104 -24.09 -6.90 -14.76
N MET A 105 -22.87 -7.00 -15.28
CA MET A 105 -22.17 -5.95 -16.02
C MET A 105 -21.86 -6.43 -17.43
N ASN A 106 -21.98 -5.54 -18.42
CA ASN A 106 -21.56 -5.83 -19.79
C ASN A 106 -20.02 -5.77 -19.91
N ASP A 107 -19.47 -6.38 -20.95
CA ASP A 107 -18.02 -6.52 -21.10
C ASP A 107 -17.30 -5.21 -21.40
N TYR A 108 -17.99 -4.25 -22.03
CA TYR A 108 -17.47 -2.91 -22.24
C TYR A 108 -17.23 -2.17 -20.91
N SER A 109 -18.25 -2.10 -20.04
CA SER A 109 -18.14 -1.48 -18.71
C SER A 109 -17.09 -2.17 -17.85
N LYS A 110 -17.01 -3.51 -17.86
CA LYS A 110 -15.93 -4.24 -17.16
C LYS A 110 -14.56 -3.79 -17.64
N THR A 111 -14.37 -3.66 -18.95
CA THR A 111 -13.09 -3.26 -19.55
C THR A 111 -12.70 -1.84 -19.14
N GLU A 112 -13.65 -0.90 -19.13
CA GLU A 112 -13.41 0.49 -18.70
C GLU A 112 -13.00 0.57 -17.22
N TYR A 113 -13.67 -0.15 -16.32
CA TYR A 113 -13.28 -0.19 -14.91
C TYR A 113 -11.90 -0.85 -14.71
N ILE A 114 -11.61 -1.94 -15.43
CA ILE A 114 -10.30 -2.60 -15.37
C ILE A 114 -9.20 -1.65 -15.87
N LYS A 115 -9.46 -0.90 -16.95
CA LYS A 115 -8.53 0.09 -17.48
C LYS A 115 -8.27 1.19 -16.45
N SER A 116 -9.33 1.76 -15.89
CA SER A 116 -9.23 2.80 -14.84
C SER A 116 -8.38 2.35 -13.65
N ILE A 117 -8.59 1.12 -13.16
CA ILE A 117 -7.82 0.57 -12.03
C ILE A 117 -6.34 0.40 -12.39
N LYS A 118 -6.03 -0.07 -13.61
CA LYS A 118 -4.64 -0.28 -14.06
C LYS A 118 -3.89 1.02 -14.31
N GLU A 119 -4.55 2.00 -14.91
CA GLU A 119 -3.94 3.30 -15.27
C GLU A 119 -3.76 4.19 -14.04
N GLN A 120 -4.63 4.05 -13.03
CA GLN A 120 -4.57 4.83 -11.81
C GLN A 120 -4.58 3.96 -10.55
N PRO A 121 -3.51 3.21 -10.24
CA PRO A 121 -3.47 2.31 -9.08
C PRO A 121 -3.76 3.01 -7.75
N LYS A 122 -3.36 4.29 -7.61
CA LYS A 122 -3.64 5.12 -6.43
C LYS A 122 -5.15 5.31 -6.18
N TYR A 123 -5.95 5.35 -7.24
CA TYR A 123 -7.41 5.49 -7.18
C TYR A 123 -8.14 4.18 -7.46
N GLY A 124 -7.42 3.05 -7.58
CA GLY A 124 -7.99 1.76 -7.97
C GLY A 124 -9.13 1.31 -7.05
N PHE A 125 -9.00 1.51 -5.74
CA PHE A 125 -10.08 1.21 -4.79
C PHE A 125 -11.33 2.06 -5.01
N GLN A 126 -11.18 3.35 -5.37
CA GLN A 126 -12.34 4.20 -5.67
C GLN A 126 -13.05 3.71 -6.94
N SER A 127 -12.30 3.41 -8.01
CA SER A 127 -12.86 2.85 -9.24
C SER A 127 -13.56 1.51 -8.99
N PHE A 128 -13.00 0.67 -8.13
CA PHE A 128 -13.61 -0.60 -7.73
C PHE A 128 -14.89 -0.41 -6.92
N ILE A 129 -14.93 0.53 -5.98
CA ILE A 129 -16.15 0.86 -5.23
C ILE A 129 -17.25 1.38 -6.18
N ASN A 130 -16.89 2.24 -7.14
CA ASN A 130 -17.83 2.72 -8.15
C ASN A 130 -18.39 1.57 -8.99
N PHE A 131 -17.54 0.64 -9.42
CA PHE A 131 -17.96 -0.60 -10.07
C PHE A 131 -18.95 -1.41 -9.23
N LEU A 132 -18.66 -1.64 -7.93
CA LEU A 132 -19.54 -2.41 -7.05
C LEU A 132 -20.90 -1.74 -6.88
N ASN A 133 -20.92 -0.40 -6.78
CA ASN A 133 -22.16 0.36 -6.69
C ASN A 133 -23.00 0.21 -7.97
N GLU A 134 -22.38 0.32 -9.14
CA GLU A 134 -23.06 0.14 -10.42
C GLU A 134 -23.58 -1.29 -10.61
N GLU A 135 -22.76 -2.30 -10.29
CA GLU A 135 -23.15 -3.72 -10.30
C GLU A 135 -24.40 -3.93 -9.44
N ASN A 136 -24.38 -3.41 -8.21
CA ASN A 136 -25.50 -3.54 -7.28
C ASN A 136 -26.77 -2.82 -7.79
N GLN A 137 -26.64 -1.61 -8.35
CA GLN A 137 -27.78 -0.90 -8.95
C GLN A 137 -28.40 -1.67 -10.12
N ARG A 138 -27.56 -2.23 -11.01
CA ARG A 138 -28.04 -3.04 -12.14
C ARG A 138 -28.70 -4.33 -11.68
N LYS A 139 -28.13 -4.98 -10.66
CA LYS A 139 -28.74 -6.14 -10.01
C LYS A 139 -30.13 -5.80 -9.45
N GLN A 140 -30.24 -4.71 -8.70
CA GLN A 140 -31.53 -4.27 -8.15
C GLN A 140 -32.58 -3.96 -9.23
N ARG A 141 -32.18 -3.41 -10.39
CA ARG A 141 -33.11 -3.19 -11.52
C ARG A 141 -33.54 -4.47 -12.22
N MET A 142 -32.72 -5.51 -12.23
CA MET A 142 -33.06 -6.81 -12.85
C MET A 142 -33.91 -7.69 -11.94
N PHE A 143 -33.74 -7.61 -10.62
CA PHE A 143 -34.44 -8.44 -9.63
C PHE A 143 -35.49 -7.69 -8.81
N GLY A 144 -35.65 -6.38 -9.04
CA GLY A 144 -36.64 -5.53 -8.40
C GLY A 144 -37.86 -5.32 -9.29
N ASN A 145 -38.74 -6.32 -9.30
CA ASN A 145 -40.19 -6.21 -9.46
C ASN A 145 -40.81 -7.15 -8.43
#